data_AF-A0A4Q3LXG6-F1
#
_entry.id   AF-A0A4Q3LXG6-F1
#
_cell.length_a   1.000
_cell.length_b   1.000
_cell.length_c   1.000
_cell.angle_alpha   90.00
_cell.angle_beta   90.00
_cell.angle_gamma   90.00
#
_symmetry.space_group_name_H-M   'P 1'
#
loop_
_entity.id
_entity.type
_entity.pdbx_description
1 polymer ?
#
loop_
_entity_poly.entity_id
_entity_poly.type
_entity_poly.pdbx_seq_one_letter_code
_entity_poly.pdbx_strand_id
1 'polypeptide(L)'
;GVRMRDYGRFGLADADAGDSRSLLVECGFHGDESSRDVAYDQCVRFLQAADALDAAEIERLLPGWRQPDAPRQWALEVTGPVVAQSERFRFTEPFSGLEVIAKAGTVIGDNDGTPVATPYDDCVLVMPSTRQARAGVTVVRYAQRRPL
;
A
#
# COMPACT_ATOMS: atom_id res chain seq x y z
N GLY A 1 3.55 -10.82 12.40
CA GLY A 1 2.39 -11.62 12.84
C GLY A 1 1.53 -11.92 11.64
N VAL A 2 0.70 -12.95 11.72
CA VAL A 2 -0.26 -13.31 10.65
C VAL A 2 -1.35 -12.23 10.62
N ARG A 3 -1.69 -11.71 9.43
CA ARG A 3 -2.76 -10.69 9.28
C ARG A 3 -4.10 -11.40 9.24
N MET A 4 -5.18 -10.70 9.57
CA MET A 4 -6.55 -11.26 9.49
C MET A 4 -6.86 -11.85 8.11
N ARG A 5 -6.38 -11.21 7.04
CA ARG A 5 -6.53 -11.69 5.66
C ARG A 5 -5.82 -13.00 5.36
N ASP A 6 -4.82 -13.39 6.16
CA ASP A 6 -4.01 -14.58 5.89
C ASP A 6 -4.66 -15.85 6.52
N TYR A 7 -5.84 -15.73 7.16
CA TYR A 7 -6.53 -16.84 7.83
C TYR A 7 -7.64 -17.47 6.98
N GLY A 8 -7.72 -18.81 7.06
CA GLY A 8 -8.81 -19.59 6.47
C GLY A 8 -8.99 -19.31 4.97
N ARG A 9 -10.25 -19.18 4.54
CA ARG A 9 -10.60 -18.92 3.13
C ARG A 9 -10.04 -17.61 2.56
N PHE A 10 -9.65 -16.65 3.40
CA PHE A 10 -9.11 -15.37 2.95
C PHE A 10 -7.62 -15.43 2.56
N GLY A 11 -6.90 -16.45 3.05
CA GLY A 11 -5.49 -16.70 2.72
C GLY A 11 -5.29 -17.68 1.57
N LEU A 12 -6.38 -18.20 0.98
CA LEU A 12 -6.31 -19.06 -0.20
C LEU A 12 -5.98 -18.25 -1.45
N ALA A 13 -5.37 -18.89 -2.44
CA ALA A 13 -5.20 -18.30 -3.76
C ALA A 13 -6.56 -17.99 -4.39
N ASP A 14 -6.62 -16.96 -5.25
CA ASP A 14 -7.89 -16.50 -5.84
C ASP A 14 -8.69 -17.60 -6.53
N ALA A 15 -8.01 -18.57 -7.16
CA ALA A 15 -8.63 -19.73 -7.81
C ALA A 15 -9.37 -20.67 -6.83
N ASP A 16 -8.93 -20.70 -5.57
CA ASP A 16 -9.44 -21.60 -4.53
C ASP A 16 -10.30 -20.86 -3.48
N ALA A 17 -10.27 -19.53 -3.45
CA ALA A 17 -10.97 -18.70 -2.47
C ALA A 17 -12.49 -18.55 -2.73
N GLY A 18 -12.98 -19.04 -3.88
CA GLY A 18 -14.36 -18.88 -4.31
C GLY A 18 -14.76 -17.40 -4.40
N ASP A 19 -15.84 -17.02 -3.72
CA ASP A 19 -16.33 -15.63 -3.66
C ASP A 19 -15.71 -14.81 -2.51
N SER A 20 -14.78 -15.39 -1.75
CA SER A 20 -14.14 -14.68 -0.63
C SER A 20 -13.11 -13.68 -1.14
N ARG A 21 -13.22 -12.42 -0.73
CA ARG A 21 -12.23 -11.38 -1.00
C ARG A 21 -11.78 -10.74 0.31
N SER A 22 -10.50 -10.40 0.39
CA SER A 22 -9.92 -9.72 1.55
C SER A 22 -9.11 -8.52 1.11
N LEU A 23 -9.34 -7.39 1.79
CA LEU A 23 -8.66 -6.13 1.53
C LEU A 23 -8.13 -5.57 2.86
N LEU A 24 -7.08 -4.77 2.79
CA LEU A 24 -6.56 -3.97 3.90
C LEU A 24 -6.51 -2.57 3.36
N VAL A 25 -7.08 -1.66 4.12
CA VAL A 25 -7.07 -0.24 3.83
C VAL A 25 -5.97 0.38 4.67
N GLU A 26 -4.98 0.97 4.00
CA GLU A 26 -3.98 1.81 4.66
C GLU A 26 -4.57 3.21 4.80
N CYS A 27 -5.00 3.58 6.00
CA CYS A 27 -5.67 4.87 6.22
C CYS A 27 -4.70 6.05 6.36
N GLY A 28 -3.40 5.80 6.50
CA GLY A 28 -2.38 6.83 6.72
C GLY A 28 -1.55 6.55 7.98
N PHE A 29 -0.92 7.60 8.51
CA PHE A 29 -0.04 7.48 9.65
C PHE A 29 -0.82 7.32 10.97
N HIS A 30 -0.27 6.54 11.90
CA HIS A 30 -0.88 6.35 13.22
C HIS A 30 -0.93 7.65 14.01
N GLY A 31 -2.13 8.02 14.47
CA GLY A 31 -2.36 9.23 15.26
C GLY A 31 -2.54 10.50 14.42
N ASP A 32 -2.45 10.42 13.10
CA ASP A 32 -2.82 11.52 12.21
C ASP A 32 -4.34 11.60 12.10
N GLU A 33 -4.92 12.79 12.32
CA GLU A 33 -6.36 13.02 12.22
C GLU A 33 -6.89 12.77 10.81
N SER A 34 -6.07 13.03 9.77
CA SER A 34 -6.45 12.74 8.39
C SER A 34 -6.68 11.25 8.13
N SER A 35 -6.03 10.37 8.91
CA SER A 35 -6.26 8.92 8.82
C SER A 35 -7.68 8.52 9.24
N ARG A 36 -8.32 9.31 10.12
CA ARG A 36 -9.72 9.08 10.49
C ARG A 36 -10.64 9.31 9.29
N ASP A 37 -10.40 10.39 8.54
CA ASP A 37 -11.26 10.77 7.44
C ASP A 37 -11.18 9.74 6.29
N VAL A 38 -9.99 9.20 6.03
CA VAL A 38 -9.81 8.06 5.11
C VAL A 38 -10.54 6.82 5.63
N ALA A 39 -10.42 6.51 6.92
CA ALA A 39 -11.10 5.35 7.51
C ALA A 39 -12.63 5.45 7.40
N TYR A 40 -13.19 6.64 7.65
CA TYR A 40 -14.63 6.89 7.50
C TYR A 40 -15.10 6.74 6.06
N ASP A 41 -14.39 7.35 5.11
CA ASP A 41 -14.72 7.26 3.69
C ASP A 41 -14.71 5.81 3.19
N GLN A 42 -13.67 5.06 3.52
CA GLN A 42 -13.54 3.66 3.08
C GLN A 42 -14.56 2.75 3.78
N CYS A 43 -14.94 3.04 5.02
CA CYS A 43 -15.98 2.32 5.74
C CYS A 43 -17.35 2.48 5.04
N VAL A 44 -17.77 3.71 4.74
CA VAL A 44 -19.07 3.92 4.09
C VAL A 44 -19.12 3.39 2.67
N ARG A 45 -18.01 3.49 1.92
CA ARG A 45 -17.89 2.89 0.59
C ARG A 45 -17.97 1.37 0.64
N PHE A 46 -17.36 0.74 1.65
CA PHE A 46 -17.46 -0.70 1.85
C PHE A 46 -18.89 -1.13 2.21
N LEU A 47 -19.56 -0.43 3.14
CA LEU A 47 -20.95 -0.73 3.51
C LEU A 47 -21.89 -0.60 2.30
N GLN A 48 -21.68 0.41 1.47
CA GLN A 48 -22.43 0.59 0.23
C GLN A 48 -22.16 -0.53 -0.78
N ALA A 49 -20.89 -0.87 -1.01
CA ALA A 49 -20.50 -1.92 -1.96
C ALA A 49 -20.93 -3.32 -1.52
N ALA A 50 -21.19 -3.51 -0.23
CA ALA A 50 -21.73 -4.75 0.35
C ALA A 50 -23.27 -4.77 0.41
N ASP A 51 -23.94 -3.76 -0.19
CA ASP A 51 -25.40 -3.57 -0.14
C ASP A 51 -25.98 -3.55 1.29
N ALA A 52 -25.17 -3.18 2.28
CA ALA A 52 -25.58 -3.11 3.68
C ALA A 52 -26.32 -1.81 4.01
N LEU A 53 -25.97 -0.73 3.32
CA LEU A 53 -26.63 0.58 3.38
C LEU A 53 -26.63 1.21 1.98
N ASP A 54 -27.73 1.87 1.61
CA ASP A 54 -27.74 2.67 0.39
C ASP A 54 -27.12 4.07 0.59
N ALA A 55 -26.99 4.83 -0.50
CA ALA A 55 -26.40 6.16 -0.47
C ALA A 55 -27.19 7.16 0.41
N ALA A 56 -28.52 7.08 0.42
CA ALA A 56 -29.37 7.97 1.18
C ALA A 56 -29.30 7.65 2.69
N GLU A 57 -29.21 6.37 3.04
CA GLU A 57 -29.00 5.93 4.42
C GLU A 57 -27.64 6.37 4.95
N ILE A 58 -26.58 6.25 4.14
CA ILE A 58 -25.24 6.73 4.50
C ILE A 58 -25.27 8.23 4.77
N GLU A 59 -25.86 9.03 3.88
CA GLU A 59 -25.94 10.49 4.07
C GLU A 59 -26.72 10.86 5.34
N ARG A 60 -27.82 10.14 5.61
CA ARG A 60 -28.67 10.40 6.79
C ARG A 60 -28.03 9.97 8.11
N LEU A 61 -27.39 8.80 8.14
CA LEU A 61 -26.85 8.19 9.37
C LEU A 61 -25.42 8.62 9.68
N LEU A 62 -24.60 8.87 8.65
CA LEU A 62 -23.16 9.12 8.73
C LEU A 62 -22.78 10.37 7.92
N PRO A 63 -23.39 11.53 8.20
CA PRO A 63 -23.17 12.74 7.40
C PRO A 63 -21.68 13.15 7.43
N GLY A 64 -21.15 13.48 6.25
CA GLY A 64 -19.77 13.94 6.07
C GLY A 64 -18.70 12.84 6.08
N TRP A 65 -19.07 11.57 6.24
CA TRP A 65 -18.09 10.47 6.21
C TRP A 65 -17.58 10.18 4.79
N ARG A 66 -18.45 10.30 3.78
CA ARG A 66 -18.06 10.12 2.38
C ARG A 66 -17.30 11.35 1.87
N GLN A 67 -16.09 11.12 1.36
CA GLN A 67 -15.28 12.13 0.69
C GLN A 67 -15.55 12.13 -0.83
N PRO A 68 -15.21 13.22 -1.55
CA PRO A 68 -15.27 13.24 -3.00
C PRO A 68 -14.47 12.10 -3.64
N ASP A 69 -14.93 11.61 -4.78
CA ASP A 69 -14.19 10.60 -5.54
C ASP A 69 -12.84 11.16 -6.01
N ALA A 70 -11.81 10.31 -5.98
CA ALA A 70 -10.51 10.68 -6.50
C ALA A 70 -10.63 10.98 -8.02
N PRO A 71 -10.08 12.10 -8.51
CA PRO A 71 -10.19 12.47 -9.92
C PRO A 71 -9.46 11.47 -10.85
N ARG A 72 -8.54 10.68 -10.30
CA ARG A 72 -7.85 9.60 -10.99
C ARG A 72 -7.46 8.51 -10.00
N GLN A 73 -7.66 7.27 -10.40
CA GLN A 73 -7.23 6.10 -9.64
C GLN A 73 -6.12 5.35 -10.37
N TRP A 74 -5.23 4.73 -9.59
CA TRP A 74 -4.11 3.95 -10.08
C TRP A 74 -4.08 2.61 -9.37
N ALA A 75 -3.85 1.54 -10.12
CA ALA A 75 -3.44 0.27 -9.56
C ALA A 75 -1.92 0.19 -9.56
N LEU A 76 -1.34 -0.18 -8.42
CA LEU A 76 0.07 -0.46 -8.27
C LEU A 76 0.28 -1.96 -8.19
N GLU A 77 0.94 -2.52 -9.19
CA GLU A 77 1.34 -3.93 -9.21
C GLU A 77 2.75 -4.06 -8.64
N VAL A 78 2.87 -4.73 -7.49
CA VAL A 78 4.15 -4.96 -6.83
C VAL A 78 4.95 -5.98 -7.63
N THR A 79 6.15 -5.60 -8.06
CA THR A 79 7.02 -6.44 -8.91
C THR A 79 8.12 -7.13 -8.12
N GLY A 80 8.51 -6.59 -6.95
CA GLY A 80 9.52 -7.23 -6.11
C GLY A 80 9.91 -6.43 -4.86
N PRO A 81 10.49 -7.09 -3.86
CA PRO A 81 11.01 -6.44 -2.66
C PRO A 81 12.51 -6.10 -2.78
N VAL A 82 12.94 -5.10 -2.02
CA VAL A 82 14.34 -4.95 -1.58
C VAL A 82 14.40 -5.42 -0.14
N VAL A 83 15.24 -6.41 0.13
CA VAL A 83 15.41 -7.01 1.46
C VAL A 83 16.76 -6.58 2.04
N ALA A 84 16.73 -6.00 3.23
CA ALA A 84 17.95 -5.57 3.92
C ALA A 84 18.82 -6.78 4.31
N GLN A 85 20.13 -6.63 4.12
CA GLN A 85 21.14 -7.58 4.59
C GLN A 85 21.48 -7.36 6.07
N SER A 86 21.36 -6.12 6.55
CA SER A 86 21.55 -5.76 7.96
C SER A 86 20.80 -4.47 8.33
N GLU A 87 20.94 -4.03 9.56
CA GLU A 87 20.51 -2.73 10.05
C GLU A 87 21.25 -1.54 9.40
N ARG A 88 22.28 -1.80 8.58
CA ARG A 88 23.07 -0.76 7.91
C ARG A 88 22.51 -0.27 6.59
N PHE A 89 21.40 -0.85 6.09
CA PHE A 89 20.74 -0.35 4.88
C PHE A 89 20.44 1.16 4.96
N ARG A 90 20.75 1.92 3.92
CA ARG A 90 20.45 3.36 3.82
C ARG A 90 19.83 3.68 2.47
N PHE A 91 18.79 4.52 2.45
CA PHE A 91 18.35 5.15 1.21
C PHE A 91 19.27 6.33 0.86
N THR A 92 19.39 6.64 -0.43
CA THR A 92 20.14 7.81 -0.92
C THR A 92 19.39 9.12 -0.68
N GLU A 93 18.07 9.05 -0.57
CA GLU A 93 17.16 10.18 -0.37
C GLU A 93 16.09 9.84 0.69
N PRO A 94 15.43 10.85 1.29
CA PRO A 94 14.36 10.62 2.27
C PRO A 94 13.04 10.23 1.60
N PHE A 95 13.01 9.10 0.90
CA PHE A 95 11.81 8.61 0.23
C PHE A 95 10.66 8.40 1.23
N SER A 96 9.51 8.95 0.88
CA SER A 96 8.25 8.94 1.62
C SER A 96 7.26 7.90 1.12
N GLY A 97 7.48 7.37 -0.09
CA GLY A 97 6.64 6.40 -0.77
C GLY A 97 5.85 7.03 -1.92
N LEU A 98 5.50 6.18 -2.88
CA LEU A 98 4.80 6.50 -4.13
C LEU A 98 5.58 7.42 -5.09
N GLU A 99 6.85 7.74 -4.82
CA GLU A 99 7.73 8.37 -5.79
C GLU A 99 7.86 7.50 -7.04
N VAL A 100 7.86 8.14 -8.22
CA VAL A 100 8.11 7.48 -9.50
C VAL A 100 9.52 7.80 -9.93
N ILE A 101 10.38 6.79 -9.92
CA ILE A 101 11.76 6.92 -10.37
C ILE A 101 11.81 6.68 -11.87
N ALA A 102 12.04 7.74 -12.63
CA ALA A 102 11.86 7.75 -14.07
C ALA A 102 12.76 6.77 -14.83
N LYS A 103 13.99 6.54 -14.36
CA LYS A 103 15.01 5.76 -15.10
C LYS A 103 15.41 4.49 -14.37
N ALA A 104 15.48 3.39 -15.10
CA ALA A 104 16.10 2.13 -14.70
C ALA A 104 17.58 2.35 -14.33
N GLY A 105 18.08 1.55 -13.39
CA GLY A 105 19.46 1.65 -12.90
C GLY A 105 19.72 2.84 -11.98
N THR A 106 18.70 3.63 -11.63
CA THR A 106 18.83 4.73 -10.67
C THR A 106 19.07 4.15 -9.27
N VAL A 107 20.19 4.51 -8.64
CA VAL A 107 20.54 4.02 -7.29
C VAL A 107 19.70 4.75 -6.25
N ILE A 108 18.90 3.98 -5.50
CA ILE A 108 18.01 4.47 -4.45
C ILE A 108 18.51 4.15 -3.04
N GLY A 109 19.54 3.33 -2.91
CA GLY A 109 20.08 2.97 -1.60
C GLY A 109 21.35 2.13 -1.65
N ASP A 110 21.89 1.90 -0.47
CA ASP A 110 23.02 1.01 -0.19
C ASP A 110 22.56 -0.10 0.76
N ASN A 111 22.87 -1.34 0.39
CA ASN A 111 22.62 -2.53 1.17
C ASN A 111 23.94 -3.23 1.46
N ASP A 112 24.65 -2.73 2.48
CA ASP A 112 25.97 -3.24 2.89
C ASP A 112 27.04 -3.14 1.80
N GLY A 113 27.14 -1.96 1.17
CA GLY A 113 28.09 -1.71 0.09
C GLY A 113 27.59 -2.20 -1.28
N THR A 114 26.43 -2.87 -1.34
CA THR A 114 25.79 -3.25 -2.60
C THR A 114 24.77 -2.16 -2.99
N PRO A 115 24.97 -1.48 -4.14
CA PRO A 115 24.00 -0.51 -4.62
C PRO A 115 22.65 -1.16 -4.93
N VAL A 116 21.57 -0.53 -4.46
CA VAL A 116 20.19 -0.91 -4.78
C VAL A 116 19.67 0.05 -5.84
N ALA A 117 19.35 -0.49 -7.01
CA ALA A 117 18.90 0.29 -8.15
C ALA A 117 17.51 -0.13 -8.64
N THR A 118 16.81 0.81 -9.27
CA THR A 118 15.51 0.55 -9.89
C THR A 118 15.64 -0.42 -11.06
N PRO A 119 14.80 -1.47 -11.15
CA PRO A 119 14.92 -2.49 -12.18
C PRO A 119 14.37 -2.07 -13.55
N TYR A 120 13.57 -1.00 -13.62
CA TYR A 120 12.93 -0.51 -14.84
C TYR A 120 12.60 0.99 -14.72
N ASP A 121 12.26 1.60 -15.85
CA ASP A 121 11.79 3.00 -15.95
C ASP A 121 10.42 3.19 -15.27
N ASP A 122 10.14 4.40 -14.81
CA ASP A 122 8.90 4.74 -14.09
C ASP A 122 8.58 3.81 -12.89
N CYS A 123 9.62 3.40 -12.17
CA CYS A 123 9.50 2.51 -11.02
C CYS A 123 8.92 3.23 -9.80
N VAL A 124 7.81 2.74 -9.27
CA VAL A 124 7.19 3.27 -8.05
C VAL A 124 7.82 2.64 -6.81
N LEU A 125 8.18 3.46 -5.83
CA LEU A 125 8.64 2.98 -4.52
C LEU A 125 7.47 2.83 -3.55
N VAL A 126 7.24 1.63 -3.01
CA VAL A 126 6.12 1.35 -2.12
C VAL A 126 6.64 1.06 -0.70
N MET A 127 6.14 1.84 0.25
CA MET A 127 6.44 1.76 1.69
C MET A 127 7.95 1.73 2.01
N PRO A 128 8.75 2.70 1.54
CA PRO A 128 10.15 2.80 1.94
C PRO A 128 10.25 3.03 3.46
N SER A 129 11.00 2.18 4.17
CA SER A 129 11.25 2.35 5.59
C SER A 129 12.50 1.61 6.06
N THR A 130 13.34 2.30 6.82
CA THR A 130 14.49 1.71 7.54
C THR A 130 14.25 1.57 9.05
N ARG A 131 13.07 1.97 9.55
CA ARG A 131 12.76 2.02 11.00
C ARG A 131 12.96 0.67 11.70
N GLN A 132 12.72 -0.42 10.99
CA GLN A 132 12.86 -1.79 11.48
C GLN A 132 13.88 -2.60 10.68
N ALA A 133 14.80 -1.92 9.97
CA ALA A 133 15.77 -2.59 9.10
C ALA A 133 16.64 -3.55 9.89
N ARG A 134 16.71 -4.79 9.40
CA ARG A 134 17.57 -5.89 9.84
C ARG A 134 17.60 -6.93 8.73
N ALA A 135 18.53 -7.88 8.83
CA ALA A 135 18.62 -9.00 7.90
C ALA A 135 17.25 -9.66 7.65
N GLY A 136 16.85 -9.76 6.38
CA GLY A 136 15.60 -10.41 5.97
C GLY A 136 14.35 -9.54 5.98
N VAL A 137 14.44 -8.27 6.43
CA VAL A 137 13.30 -7.33 6.39
C VAL A 137 13.23 -6.62 5.05
N THR A 138 12.05 -6.62 4.43
CA THR A 138 11.77 -5.76 3.26
C THR A 138 11.77 -4.30 3.67
N VAL A 139 12.64 -3.51 3.05
CA VAL A 139 12.77 -2.06 3.33
C VAL A 139 12.05 -1.20 2.30
N VAL A 140 11.81 -1.69 1.10
CA VAL A 140 10.97 -1.06 0.07
C VAL A 140 10.47 -2.13 -0.90
N ARG A 141 9.38 -1.85 -1.61
CA ARG A 141 8.91 -2.65 -2.75
C ARG A 141 8.92 -1.82 -4.02
N TYR A 142 9.25 -2.44 -5.12
CA TYR A 142 9.06 -1.88 -6.45
C TYR A 142 7.65 -2.18 -6.94
N ALA A 143 7.07 -1.23 -7.66
CA ALA A 143 5.80 -1.43 -8.33
C ALA A 143 5.75 -0.74 -9.70
N GLN A 144 4.85 -1.22 -10.55
CA GLN A 144 4.41 -0.54 -11.77
C GLN A 144 3.03 0.03 -11.54
N ARG A 145 2.75 1.22 -12.09
CA ARG A 145 1.42 1.82 -12.01
C ARG A 145 0.68 1.72 -13.34
N ARG A 146 -0.62 1.45 -13.26
CA ARG A 146 -1.54 1.54 -14.41
C ARG A 146 -2.80 2.30 -14.00
N PRO A 147 -3.39 3.11 -14.90
CA PRO A 147 -4.67 3.73 -14.60
C PRO A 147 -5.74 2.66 -14.37
N LEU A 148 -6.67 2.93 -13.44
CA LEU A 148 -7.90 2.17 -13.25
C LEU A 148 -9.04 2.76 -14.07
#